data_AF-A0A3E4PWL4-F1
#
_entry.id   AF-A0A3E4PWL4-F1
#
_cell.length_a   1.000
_cell.length_b   1.000
_cell.length_c   1.000
_cell.angle_alpha   90.00
_cell.angle_beta   90.00
_cell.angle_gamma   90.00
#
_symmetry.space_group_name_H-M   'P 1'
#
loop_
_entity.id
_entity.type
_entity.pdbx_description
1 polymer ?
#
loop_
_entity_poly.entity_id
_entity_poly.type
_entity_poly.pdbx_seq_one_letter_code
_entity_poly.pdbx_strand_id
1 'polypeptide(L)'
;MRKLTSSRMVRSAASSMPNGMRSGVSLLIDIENCIKTQQSAGHERWAKIENLKRAVRTMVFLDQHGFSRYTDLEKKITELQDSNGQTAATLKASERCLSDLALLIKYTATYKELKPLYSEYKKSRDKEKYLRGREREIILFEASARALKAAGVGDKLPDLAKLRAEYSRLTKEKNRLCAEYGSLKKCMQKYDAVKQNIDSILSPNRGQEQDKAL
;
A
#
# COMPACT_ATOMS: atom_id res chain seq x y z
N MET A 1 5.12 -36.28 58.31
CA MET A 1 4.04 -35.68 57.49
C MET A 1 4.51 -34.35 56.92
N ARG A 2 4.74 -34.25 55.61
CA ARG A 2 5.18 -33.02 54.93
C ARG A 2 3.95 -32.22 54.53
N LYS A 3 3.75 -31.01 55.07
CA LYS A 3 2.70 -30.09 54.59
C LYS A 3 3.27 -29.24 53.46
N LEU A 4 2.72 -29.47 52.27
CA LEU A 4 3.00 -28.76 51.03
C LEU A 4 2.55 -27.30 51.12
N THR A 5 3.40 -26.44 50.57
CA THR A 5 3.23 -25.01 50.32
C THR A 5 2.08 -24.76 49.34
N SER A 6 1.17 -23.84 49.71
CA SER A 6 0.10 -23.36 48.84
C SER A 6 0.66 -22.28 47.91
N SER A 7 0.80 -22.62 46.62
CA SER A 7 1.18 -21.66 45.58
C SER A 7 -0.08 -20.96 45.06
N ARG A 8 -0.21 -19.67 45.36
CA ARG A 8 -1.31 -18.80 44.96
C ARG A 8 -1.15 -18.44 43.47
N MET A 9 -1.85 -19.17 42.60
CA MET A 9 -1.96 -18.83 41.17
C MET A 9 -2.72 -17.50 41.00
N VAL A 10 -2.01 -16.49 40.51
CA VAL A 10 -2.54 -15.20 40.07
C VAL A 10 -3.35 -15.44 38.79
N ARG A 11 -4.67 -15.23 38.82
CA ARG A 11 -5.50 -15.18 37.61
C ARG A 11 -5.29 -13.81 36.96
N SER A 12 -4.57 -13.80 35.84
CA SER A 12 -4.56 -12.65 34.92
C SER A 12 -5.94 -12.55 34.26
N ALA A 13 -6.73 -11.58 34.70
CA ALA A 13 -7.94 -11.14 34.01
C ALA A 13 -7.54 -10.26 32.82
N ALA A 14 -7.32 -10.88 31.66
CA ALA A 14 -7.11 -10.16 30.42
C ALA A 14 -8.46 -9.62 29.90
N SER A 15 -8.68 -8.34 30.20
CA SER A 15 -9.38 -7.35 29.37
C SER A 15 -10.71 -7.77 28.75
N SER A 16 -11.78 -7.41 29.46
CA SER A 16 -13.04 -6.99 28.84
C SER A 16 -12.75 -5.95 27.75
N MET A 17 -13.10 -6.25 26.50
CA MET A 17 -13.18 -5.25 25.44
C MET A 17 -14.67 -4.93 25.24
N PRO A 18 -15.17 -3.79 25.74
CA PRO A 18 -16.42 -3.24 25.25
C PRO A 18 -16.11 -2.64 23.87
N ASN A 19 -16.77 -3.09 22.82
CA ASN A 19 -16.85 -2.23 21.63
C ASN A 19 -18.11 -2.52 20.83
N GLY A 20 -19.10 -1.65 21.06
CA GLY A 20 -20.17 -1.42 20.10
C GLY A 20 -19.59 -1.06 18.74
N MET A 21 -20.32 -1.44 17.69
CA MET A 21 -20.19 -0.91 16.34
C MET A 21 -18.78 -0.94 15.71
N ARG A 22 -18.23 -2.15 15.51
CA ARG A 22 -17.47 -2.39 14.26
C ARG A 22 -18.49 -2.41 13.11
N SER A 23 -18.79 -1.26 12.51
CA SER A 23 -19.79 -1.11 11.42
C SER A 23 -19.34 -1.69 10.06
N GLY A 24 -18.25 -2.44 10.02
CA GLY A 24 -17.72 -3.07 8.81
C GLY A 24 -18.14 -4.53 8.67
N VAL A 25 -18.36 -4.98 7.43
CA VAL A 25 -18.49 -6.40 7.10
C VAL A 25 -17.17 -7.09 7.48
N SER A 26 -17.27 -8.14 8.30
CA SER A 26 -16.15 -8.96 8.74
C SER A 26 -16.35 -10.37 8.22
N LEU A 27 -15.25 -11.07 7.91
CA LEU A 27 -15.30 -12.46 7.47
C LEU A 27 -16.01 -13.35 8.48
N LEU A 28 -16.79 -14.31 8.01
CA LEU A 28 -17.32 -15.38 8.85
C LEU A 28 -16.17 -16.17 9.50
N ILE A 29 -16.41 -16.65 10.71
CA ILE A 29 -15.50 -17.55 11.42
C ILE A 29 -15.61 -18.92 10.76
N ASP A 30 -14.49 -19.44 10.28
CA ASP A 30 -14.37 -20.84 9.87
C ASP A 30 -14.44 -21.72 11.14
N ILE A 31 -15.61 -22.29 11.39
CA ILE A 31 -15.87 -23.08 12.60
C ILE A 31 -15.10 -24.41 12.58
N GLU A 32 -14.81 -24.96 11.39
CA GLU A 32 -14.13 -26.24 11.22
C GLU A 32 -12.63 -26.09 11.53
N ASN A 33 -12.00 -25.00 11.06
CA ASN A 33 -10.57 -24.78 11.21
C ASN A 33 -10.17 -23.86 12.37
N CYS A 34 -11.14 -23.26 13.09
CA CYS A 34 -10.82 -22.40 14.22
C CYS A 34 -10.41 -23.22 15.46
N ILE A 35 -9.16 -23.08 15.89
CA ILE A 35 -8.61 -23.75 17.09
C ILE A 35 -9.50 -23.52 18.33
N LYS A 36 -10.10 -22.32 18.47
CA LYS A 36 -10.95 -21.98 19.61
C LYS A 36 -12.30 -22.71 19.58
N THR A 37 -12.90 -22.92 18.41
CA THR A 37 -14.18 -23.64 18.30
C THR A 37 -14.00 -25.12 18.58
N GLN A 38 -12.85 -25.70 18.21
CA GLN A 38 -12.49 -27.10 18.51
C GLN A 38 -12.25 -27.36 20.01
N GLN A 39 -11.91 -26.32 20.80
CA GLN A 39 -11.58 -26.47 22.22
C GLN A 39 -12.81 -26.68 23.13
N SER A 40 -14.01 -26.25 22.73
CA SER A 40 -15.22 -26.48 23.52
C SER A 40 -16.51 -26.18 22.75
N ALA A 41 -17.58 -26.89 23.11
CA ALA A 41 -18.94 -26.62 22.61
C ALA A 41 -19.42 -25.18 22.88
N GLY A 42 -18.93 -24.53 23.95
CA GLY A 42 -19.25 -23.13 24.26
C GLY A 42 -18.71 -22.14 23.22
N HIS A 43 -17.46 -22.34 22.79
CA HIS A 43 -16.82 -21.52 21.76
C HIS A 43 -17.43 -21.75 20.38
N GLU A 44 -17.80 -23.00 20.07
CA GLU A 44 -18.52 -23.33 18.83
C GLU A 44 -19.89 -22.64 18.77
N ARG A 45 -20.70 -22.73 19.84
CA ARG A 45 -22.00 -22.03 19.94
C ARG A 45 -21.86 -20.53 19.79
N TRP A 46 -20.84 -19.94 20.42
CA TRP A 46 -20.54 -18.52 20.27
C TRP A 46 -20.19 -18.16 18.81
N ALA A 47 -19.35 -18.95 18.14
CA ALA A 47 -18.96 -18.71 16.75
C ALA A 47 -20.17 -18.80 15.79
N LYS A 48 -21.10 -19.74 16.01
CA LYS A 48 -22.35 -19.82 15.25
C LYS A 48 -23.20 -18.55 15.39
N ILE A 49 -23.41 -18.08 16.62
CA ILE A 49 -24.17 -16.84 16.88
C ILE A 49 -23.47 -15.63 16.24
N GLU A 50 -22.15 -15.55 16.35
CA GLU A 50 -21.38 -14.46 15.76
C GLU A 50 -21.40 -14.49 14.23
N ASN A 51 -21.35 -15.66 13.62
CA ASN A 51 -21.51 -15.82 12.17
C ASN A 51 -22.88 -15.37 11.69
N LEU A 52 -23.96 -15.69 12.40
CA LEU A 52 -25.30 -15.17 12.08
C LEU A 52 -25.34 -13.64 12.11
N LYS A 53 -24.73 -13.02 13.13
CA LYS A 53 -24.64 -11.55 13.20
C LYS A 53 -23.85 -10.96 12.03
N ARG A 54 -22.75 -11.61 11.62
CA ARG A 54 -21.92 -11.18 10.47
C ARG A 54 -22.63 -11.39 9.13
N ALA A 55 -23.39 -12.48 8.98
CA ALA A 55 -24.22 -12.72 7.81
C ALA A 55 -25.28 -11.63 7.65
N VAL A 56 -25.99 -11.27 8.74
CA VAL A 56 -26.96 -10.15 8.72
C VAL A 56 -26.29 -8.83 8.31
N ARG A 57 -25.11 -8.51 8.86
CA ARG A 57 -24.35 -7.31 8.44
C ARG A 57 -23.94 -7.35 6.96
N THR A 58 -23.63 -8.53 6.43
CA THR A 58 -23.31 -8.72 5.01
C THR A 58 -24.54 -8.47 4.14
N MET A 59 -25.71 -8.97 4.54
CA MET A 59 -26.96 -8.72 3.82
C MET A 59 -27.35 -7.23 3.84
N VAL A 60 -27.24 -6.57 5.00
CA VAL A 60 -27.46 -5.11 5.12
C VAL A 60 -26.51 -4.31 4.22
N PHE A 61 -25.25 -4.74 4.11
CA PHE A 61 -24.30 -4.11 3.20
C PHE A 61 -24.73 -4.23 1.73
N LEU A 62 -25.21 -5.41 1.31
CA LEU A 62 -25.68 -5.60 -0.06
C LEU A 62 -26.86 -4.67 -0.40
N ASP A 63 -27.83 -4.59 0.51
CA ASP A 63 -29.00 -3.72 0.39
C ASP A 63 -28.61 -2.23 0.28
N GLN A 64 -27.76 -1.76 1.20
CA GLN A 64 -27.26 -0.37 1.21
C GLN A 64 -26.50 0.03 -0.05
N HIS A 65 -25.84 -0.93 -0.71
CA HIS A 65 -25.09 -0.72 -1.93
C HIS A 65 -25.85 -1.13 -3.19
N GLY A 66 -27.13 -1.48 -3.08
CA GLY A 66 -28.02 -1.77 -4.21
C GLY A 66 -27.72 -3.08 -4.95
N PHE A 67 -27.00 -4.02 -4.32
CA PHE A 67 -26.70 -5.31 -4.94
C PHE A 67 -27.92 -6.23 -4.90
N SER A 68 -28.60 -6.33 -6.04
CA SER A 68 -29.76 -7.21 -6.20
C SER A 68 -29.37 -8.61 -6.68
N ARG A 69 -28.23 -8.75 -7.38
CA ARG A 69 -27.72 -10.04 -7.88
C ARG A 69 -26.26 -10.22 -7.50
N TYR A 70 -25.86 -11.48 -7.32
CA TYR A 70 -24.46 -11.84 -7.07
C TYR A 70 -23.52 -11.36 -8.19
N THR A 71 -23.99 -11.42 -9.45
CA THR A 71 -23.22 -10.93 -10.60
C THR A 71 -22.98 -9.42 -10.57
N ASP A 72 -23.83 -8.63 -9.91
CA ASP A 72 -23.60 -7.19 -9.74
C ASP A 72 -22.45 -6.93 -8.75
N LEU A 73 -22.35 -7.76 -7.71
CA LEU A 73 -21.22 -7.75 -6.77
C LEU A 73 -19.91 -8.14 -7.47
N GLU A 74 -19.92 -9.20 -8.28
CA GLU A 74 -18.74 -9.63 -9.03
C GLU A 74 -18.26 -8.55 -10.00
N LYS A 75 -19.17 -7.95 -10.77
CA LYS A 75 -18.86 -6.80 -11.63
C LYS A 75 -18.22 -5.68 -10.84
N LYS A 76 -18.75 -5.35 -9.65
CA LYS A 76 -18.19 -4.29 -8.83
C LYS A 76 -16.77 -4.61 -8.36
N ILE A 77 -16.51 -5.86 -7.99
CA ILE A 77 -15.18 -6.31 -7.59
C ILE A 77 -14.19 -6.18 -8.76
N THR A 78 -14.59 -6.60 -9.97
CA THR A 78 -13.76 -6.44 -11.16
C THR A 78 -13.47 -4.97 -11.48
N GLU A 79 -14.48 -4.08 -11.42
CA GLU A 79 -14.28 -2.63 -11.60
C GLU A 79 -13.27 -2.05 -10.59
N LEU A 80 -13.37 -2.46 -9.32
CA LEU A 80 -12.44 -2.02 -8.27
C LEU A 80 -11.02 -2.56 -8.50
N GLN A 81 -10.90 -3.81 -8.96
CA GLN A 81 -9.61 -4.42 -9.33
C GLN A 81 -8.95 -3.68 -10.49
N ASP A 82 -9.71 -3.36 -11.54
CA ASP A 82 -9.22 -2.61 -12.70
C ASP A 82 -8.79 -1.20 -12.32
N SER A 83 -9.62 -0.48 -11.56
CA SER A 83 -9.29 0.85 -11.02
C SER A 83 -8.02 0.82 -10.16
N ASN A 84 -7.83 -0.25 -9.38
CA ASN A 84 -6.65 -0.42 -8.54
C ASN A 84 -5.40 -0.71 -9.36
N GLY A 85 -5.52 -1.52 -10.42
CA GLY A 85 -4.46 -1.75 -11.39
C GLY A 85 -4.04 -0.45 -12.10
N GLN A 86 -5.00 0.34 -12.58
CA GLN A 86 -4.75 1.63 -13.22
C GLN A 86 -4.08 2.63 -12.25
N THR A 87 -4.59 2.74 -11.03
CA THR A 87 -4.02 3.63 -10.01
C THR A 87 -2.59 3.23 -9.65
N ALA A 88 -2.31 1.93 -9.51
CA ALA A 88 -0.96 1.44 -9.26
C ALA A 88 -0.01 1.73 -10.42
N ALA A 89 -0.47 1.58 -11.67
CA ALA A 89 0.32 1.91 -12.86
C ALA A 89 0.65 3.40 -12.93
N THR A 90 -0.33 4.28 -12.68
CA THR A 90 -0.14 5.74 -12.64
C THR A 90 0.80 6.15 -11.52
N LEU A 91 0.69 5.53 -10.34
CA LEU A 91 1.59 5.78 -9.21
C LEU A 91 3.04 5.44 -9.59
N LYS A 92 3.26 4.26 -10.16
CA LYS A 92 4.59 3.81 -10.62
C LYS A 92 5.16 4.71 -11.71
N ALA A 93 4.33 5.19 -12.63
CA ALA A 93 4.76 6.15 -13.65
C ALA A 93 5.18 7.48 -13.01
N SER A 94 4.39 8.00 -12.06
CA SER A 94 4.70 9.23 -11.33
C SER A 94 6.01 9.14 -10.55
N GLU A 95 6.27 8.00 -9.88
CA GLU A 95 7.51 7.73 -9.16
C GLU A 95 8.75 7.73 -10.07
N ARG A 96 8.62 7.16 -11.27
CA ARG A 96 9.67 7.21 -12.29
C ARG A 96 9.93 8.64 -12.74
N CYS A 97 8.88 9.37 -13.12
CA CYS A 97 9.00 10.77 -13.54
C CYS A 97 9.63 11.65 -12.44
N LEU A 98 9.27 11.46 -11.17
CA LEU A 98 9.90 12.16 -10.05
C LEU A 98 11.39 11.85 -9.92
N SER A 99 11.77 10.59 -10.12
CA SER A 99 13.18 10.16 -10.07
C SER A 99 14.00 10.80 -11.20
N ASP A 100 13.47 10.76 -12.42
CA ASP A 100 14.10 11.36 -13.59
C ASP A 100 14.23 12.88 -13.43
N LEU A 101 13.17 13.53 -12.93
CA LEU A 101 13.15 14.97 -12.68
C LEU A 101 14.14 15.38 -11.57
N ALA A 102 14.28 14.57 -10.51
CA ALA A 102 15.26 14.81 -9.46
C ALA A 102 16.70 14.75 -10.00
N LEU A 103 16.99 13.75 -10.84
CA LEU A 103 18.29 13.66 -11.52
C LEU A 103 18.52 14.86 -12.43
N LEU A 104 17.52 15.26 -13.21
CA LEU A 104 17.61 16.43 -14.09
C LEU A 104 17.88 17.72 -13.30
N ILE A 105 17.19 17.93 -12.16
CA ILE A 105 17.44 19.06 -11.26
C ILE A 105 18.89 19.03 -10.75
N LYS A 106 19.36 17.86 -10.29
CA LYS A 106 20.72 17.69 -9.78
C LYS A 106 21.77 18.05 -10.84
N TYR A 107 21.71 17.42 -12.01
CA TYR A 107 22.69 17.68 -13.08
C TYR A 107 22.62 19.12 -13.59
N THR A 108 21.42 19.71 -13.69
CA THR A 108 21.27 21.11 -14.09
C THR A 108 21.89 22.07 -13.05
N ALA A 109 21.70 21.80 -11.76
CA ALA A 109 22.27 22.61 -10.69
C ALA A 109 23.81 22.51 -10.69
N THR A 110 24.33 21.29 -10.69
CA THR A 110 25.77 21.01 -10.74
C THR A 110 26.44 21.62 -11.97
N TYR A 111 25.82 21.51 -13.14
CA TYR A 111 26.34 22.12 -14.36
C TYR A 111 26.40 23.65 -14.22
N LYS A 112 25.33 24.30 -13.74
CA LYS A 112 25.30 25.77 -13.58
C LYS A 112 26.34 26.25 -12.57
N GLU A 113 26.50 25.56 -11.46
CA GLU A 113 27.45 25.88 -10.40
C GLU A 113 28.90 25.78 -10.87
N LEU A 114 29.24 24.72 -11.61
CA LEU A 114 30.63 24.43 -12.01
C LEU A 114 31.01 25.01 -13.37
N LYS A 115 30.06 25.61 -14.11
CA LYS A 115 30.31 26.23 -15.43
C LYS A 115 31.41 27.30 -15.41
N PRO A 116 31.48 28.23 -14.43
CA PRO A 116 32.56 29.23 -14.36
C PRO A 116 33.93 28.56 -14.18
N LEU A 117 34.04 27.64 -13.22
CA LEU A 117 35.27 26.88 -12.94
C LEU A 117 35.75 26.10 -14.16
N TYR A 118 34.84 25.42 -14.87
CA TYR A 118 35.20 24.68 -16.07
C TYR A 118 35.61 25.60 -17.24
N SER A 119 35.03 26.81 -17.29
CA SER A 119 35.41 27.82 -18.27
C SER A 119 36.83 28.36 -18.01
N GLU A 120 37.22 28.52 -16.75
CA GLU A 120 38.60 28.85 -16.36
C GLU A 120 39.57 27.72 -16.68
N TYR A 121 39.20 26.48 -16.36
CA TYR A 121 39.98 25.29 -16.72
C TYR A 121 40.27 25.22 -18.23
N LYS A 122 39.26 25.48 -19.08
CA LYS A 122 39.45 25.51 -20.54
C LYS A 122 40.42 26.58 -21.01
N LYS A 123 40.50 27.72 -20.31
CA LYS A 123 41.37 28.86 -20.63
C LYS A 123 42.74 28.79 -19.97
N SER A 124 42.93 27.91 -18.99
CA SER A 124 44.21 27.77 -18.26
C SER A 124 45.35 27.40 -19.21
N ARG A 125 46.49 28.07 -19.03
CA ARG A 125 47.74 27.78 -19.76
C ARG A 125 48.36 26.45 -19.32
N ASP A 126 48.20 26.09 -18.05
CA ASP A 126 48.65 24.82 -17.47
C ASP A 126 47.44 24.02 -16.97
N LYS A 127 46.90 23.19 -17.86
CA LYS A 127 45.69 22.39 -17.59
C LYS A 127 45.95 21.27 -16.60
N GLU A 128 47.12 20.67 -16.62
CA GLU A 128 47.48 19.59 -15.68
C GLU A 128 47.53 20.10 -14.24
N LYS A 129 48.21 21.22 -14.02
CA LYS A 129 48.29 21.82 -12.68
C LYS A 129 46.91 22.23 -12.17
N TYR A 130 46.07 22.78 -13.04
CA TYR A 130 44.69 23.13 -12.69
C TYR A 130 43.86 21.87 -12.35
N LEU A 131 43.97 20.82 -13.17
CA LEU A 131 43.26 19.56 -12.96
C LEU A 131 43.62 18.94 -11.61
N ARG A 132 44.92 18.86 -11.26
CA ARG A 132 45.36 18.31 -9.96
C ARG A 132 44.72 18.98 -8.74
N GLY A 133 44.37 20.26 -8.84
CA GLY A 133 43.71 21.01 -7.75
C GLY A 133 42.18 20.96 -7.75
N ARG A 134 41.55 20.63 -8.89
CA ARG A 134 40.09 20.76 -9.12
C ARG A 134 39.48 19.56 -9.86
N GLU A 135 40.12 18.41 -9.77
CA GLU A 135 39.77 17.20 -10.54
C GLU A 135 38.32 16.78 -10.29
N ARG A 136 37.89 16.77 -9.02
CA ARG A 136 36.54 16.36 -8.62
C ARG A 136 35.48 17.23 -9.27
N GLU A 137 35.66 18.55 -9.24
CA GLU A 137 34.75 19.52 -9.83
C GLU A 137 34.70 19.38 -11.35
N ILE A 138 35.84 19.16 -12.01
CA ILE A 138 35.91 18.96 -13.46
C ILE A 138 35.17 17.68 -13.86
N ILE A 139 35.43 16.55 -13.18
CA ILE A 139 34.75 15.27 -13.43
C ILE A 139 33.24 15.41 -13.22
N LEU A 140 32.83 16.08 -12.15
CA LEU A 140 31.42 16.25 -11.81
C LEU A 140 30.68 17.15 -12.82
N PHE A 141 31.34 18.20 -13.32
CA PHE A 141 30.81 19.02 -14.41
C PHE A 141 30.64 18.21 -15.70
N GLU A 142 31.66 17.44 -16.11
CA GLU A 142 31.62 16.64 -17.33
C GLU A 142 30.61 15.49 -17.25
N ALA A 143 30.47 14.86 -16.08
CA ALA A 143 29.43 13.87 -15.83
C ALA A 143 28.03 14.50 -15.95
N SER A 144 27.82 15.68 -15.37
CA SER A 144 26.55 16.41 -15.46
C SER A 144 26.23 16.83 -16.89
N ALA A 145 27.22 17.33 -17.63
CA ALA A 145 27.06 17.69 -19.05
C ALA A 145 26.66 16.48 -19.91
N ARG A 146 27.32 15.33 -19.70
CA ARG A 146 26.98 14.07 -20.38
C ARG A 146 25.57 13.60 -20.05
N ALA A 147 25.18 13.63 -18.78
CA ALA A 147 23.86 13.22 -18.33
C ALA A 147 22.75 14.13 -18.89
N LEU A 148 22.96 15.46 -18.92
CA LEU A 148 22.03 16.40 -19.53
C LEU A 148 21.86 16.14 -21.03
N LYS A 149 22.97 15.91 -21.75
CA LYS A 149 22.93 15.56 -23.17
C LYS A 149 22.17 14.25 -23.42
N ALA A 150 22.41 13.23 -22.59
CA ALA A 150 21.70 11.95 -22.68
C ALA A 150 20.20 12.08 -22.38
N ALA A 151 19.82 13.02 -21.50
CA ALA A 151 18.43 13.37 -21.22
C ALA A 151 17.77 14.25 -22.30
N GLY A 152 18.44 14.47 -23.44
CA GLY A 152 17.92 15.29 -24.55
C GLY A 152 17.92 16.79 -24.29
N VAL A 153 18.62 17.26 -23.25
CA VAL A 153 18.79 18.68 -22.99
C VAL A 153 19.78 19.23 -24.02
N GLY A 154 19.29 20.15 -24.86
CA GLY A 154 20.12 20.87 -25.84
C GLY A 154 21.00 21.94 -25.19
N ASP A 155 21.45 22.91 -25.98
CA ASP A 155 22.39 23.95 -25.53
C ASP A 155 21.83 24.88 -24.45
N LYS A 156 20.49 25.03 -24.41
CA LYS A 156 19.80 25.84 -23.43
C LYS A 156 19.38 24.99 -22.24
N LEU A 157 20.01 25.27 -21.09
CA LEU A 157 19.68 24.59 -19.84
C LEU A 157 18.24 24.89 -19.39
N PRO A 158 17.57 23.91 -18.77
CA PRO A 158 16.29 24.12 -18.14
C PRO A 158 16.36 25.19 -17.04
N ASP A 159 15.20 25.80 -16.78
CA ASP A 159 15.01 26.67 -15.64
C ASP A 159 14.87 25.83 -14.36
N LEU A 160 15.80 26.02 -13.42
CA LEU A 160 15.82 25.26 -12.17
C LEU A 160 14.61 25.56 -11.29
N ALA A 161 14.10 26.80 -11.31
CA ALA A 161 12.93 27.17 -10.53
C ALA A 161 11.69 26.42 -11.05
N LYS A 162 11.54 26.36 -12.37
CA LYS A 162 10.46 25.60 -13.02
C LYS A 162 10.57 24.10 -12.73
N LEU A 163 11.75 23.51 -12.87
CA LEU A 163 11.94 22.08 -12.57
C LEU A 163 11.58 21.75 -11.11
N ARG A 164 11.98 22.59 -10.15
CA ARG A 164 11.65 22.40 -8.72
C ARG A 164 10.15 22.58 -8.44
N ALA A 165 9.50 23.53 -9.11
CA ALA A 165 8.06 23.72 -9.01
C ALA A 165 7.29 22.50 -9.55
N GLU A 166 7.70 21.99 -10.71
CA GLU A 166 7.14 20.76 -11.31
C GLU A 166 7.34 19.55 -10.39
N TYR A 167 8.53 19.38 -9.81
CA TYR A 167 8.81 18.30 -8.86
C TYR A 167 7.89 18.36 -7.64
N SER A 168 7.72 19.56 -7.08
CA SER A 168 6.83 19.79 -5.95
C SER A 168 5.36 19.50 -6.30
N ARG A 169 4.92 19.89 -7.49
CA ARG A 169 3.57 19.59 -8.00
C ARG A 169 3.35 18.08 -8.16
N LEU A 170 4.28 17.38 -8.82
CA LEU A 170 4.19 15.93 -9.03
C LEU A 170 4.21 15.17 -7.70
N THR A 171 4.98 15.63 -6.72
CA THR A 171 5.02 15.00 -5.39
C THR A 171 3.67 15.12 -4.67
N LYS A 172 2.99 16.27 -4.77
CA LYS A 172 1.64 16.45 -4.23
C LYS A 172 0.65 15.50 -4.90
N GLU A 173 0.72 15.38 -6.22
CA GLU A 173 -0.17 14.48 -6.98
C GLU A 173 0.09 13.01 -6.63
N LYS A 174 1.36 12.58 -6.55
CA LYS A 174 1.73 11.23 -6.09
C LYS A 174 1.18 10.93 -4.70
N ASN A 175 1.24 11.90 -3.78
CA ASN A 175 0.72 11.72 -2.42
C ASN A 175 -0.81 11.58 -2.41
N ARG A 176 -1.51 12.36 -3.24
CA ARG A 176 -2.96 12.21 -3.45
C ARG A 176 -3.30 10.82 -4.00
N LEU A 177 -2.64 10.39 -5.08
CA LEU A 177 -2.84 9.07 -5.68
C LEU A 177 -2.54 7.93 -4.70
N CYS A 178 -1.53 8.09 -3.84
CA CYS A 178 -1.21 7.11 -2.81
C CYS A 178 -2.33 6.98 -1.76
N ALA A 179 -2.94 8.10 -1.36
CA ALA A 179 -4.09 8.08 -0.46
C ALA A 179 -5.33 7.44 -1.10
N GLU A 180 -5.57 7.74 -2.38
CA GLU A 180 -6.65 7.12 -3.17
C GLU A 180 -6.45 5.61 -3.31
N TYR A 181 -5.25 5.19 -3.71
CA TYR A 181 -4.86 3.78 -3.77
C TYR A 181 -5.07 3.05 -2.43
N GLY A 182 -4.66 3.68 -1.32
CA GLY A 182 -4.87 3.13 0.03
C GLY A 182 -6.35 2.99 0.39
N SER A 183 -7.19 3.93 -0.04
CA SER A 183 -8.64 3.88 0.17
C SER A 183 -9.30 2.81 -0.68
N LEU A 184 -8.89 2.68 -1.95
CA LEU A 184 -9.36 1.67 -2.88
C LEU A 184 -9.01 0.25 -2.40
N LYS A 185 -7.79 0.05 -1.89
CA LYS A 185 -7.36 -1.23 -1.31
C LYS A 185 -8.22 -1.65 -0.11
N LYS A 186 -8.58 -0.70 0.76
CA LYS A 186 -9.50 -0.97 1.88
C LYS A 186 -10.91 -1.30 1.39
N CYS A 187 -11.38 -0.61 0.34
CA CYS A 187 -12.64 -0.89 -0.31
C CYS A 187 -12.66 -2.32 -0.86
N MET A 188 -11.66 -2.70 -1.66
CA MET A 188 -11.51 -4.05 -2.20
C MET A 188 -11.54 -5.12 -1.10
N GLN A 189 -10.79 -4.94 0.00
CA GLN A 189 -10.82 -5.89 1.14
C GLN A 189 -12.23 -6.06 1.73
N LYS A 190 -13.02 -4.98 1.80
CA LYS A 190 -14.41 -5.04 2.27
C LYS A 190 -15.27 -5.85 1.31
N TYR A 191 -15.13 -5.62 0.00
CA TYR A 191 -15.89 -6.32 -1.04
C TYR A 191 -15.49 -7.81 -1.15
N ASP A 192 -14.20 -8.14 -1.02
CA ASP A 192 -13.72 -9.52 -0.95
C ASP A 192 -14.32 -10.24 0.26
N ALA A 193 -14.38 -9.58 1.42
CA ALA A 193 -15.00 -10.15 2.61
C ALA A 193 -16.51 -10.39 2.45
N VAL A 194 -17.21 -9.46 1.79
CA VAL A 194 -18.63 -9.62 1.44
C VAL A 194 -18.81 -10.82 0.53
N LYS A 195 -18.00 -10.94 -0.52
CA LYS A 195 -18.04 -12.07 -1.46
C LYS A 195 -17.81 -13.39 -0.74
N GLN A 196 -16.74 -13.52 0.04
CA GLN A 196 -16.42 -14.73 0.80
C GLN A 196 -17.53 -15.13 1.78
N ASN A 197 -18.16 -14.15 2.45
CA ASN A 197 -19.29 -14.40 3.33
C ASN A 197 -20.49 -14.96 2.56
N ILE A 198 -20.80 -14.39 1.39
CA ILE A 198 -21.90 -14.86 0.54
C ILE A 198 -21.61 -16.26 0.00
N ASP A 199 -20.39 -16.51 -0.49
CA ASP A 199 -19.98 -17.83 -0.99
C ASP A 199 -20.15 -18.91 0.10
N SER A 200 -19.79 -18.56 1.35
CA SER A 200 -19.95 -19.44 2.51
C SER A 200 -21.42 -19.65 2.91
N ILE A 201 -22.27 -18.63 2.78
CA ILE A 201 -23.71 -18.72 3.08
C ILE A 201 -24.45 -19.53 2.01
N LEU A 202 -24.09 -19.35 0.74
CA LEU A 202 -24.71 -20.02 -0.41
C LEU A 202 -24.20 -21.44 -0.64
N SER A 203 -23.05 -21.79 -0.06
CA SER A 203 -22.51 -23.15 -0.07
C SER A 203 -22.60 -23.83 1.31
N PRO A 204 -23.79 -23.97 1.93
CA PRO A 204 -23.90 -24.62 3.22
C PRO A 204 -23.86 -26.14 3.01
N ASN A 205 -22.66 -26.73 2.86
CA ASN A 205 -22.33 -28.10 3.30
C ASN A 205 -21.00 -28.62 2.72
N ARG A 206 -20.05 -28.90 3.63
CA ARG A 206 -19.25 -30.14 3.60
C ARG A 206 -19.24 -30.91 4.93
N GLY A 207 -19.87 -30.41 6.00
CA GLY A 207 -19.69 -30.95 7.35
C GLY A 207 -20.93 -31.49 8.09
N GLN A 208 -22.16 -31.40 7.56
CA GLN A 208 -23.37 -31.76 8.34
C GLN A 208 -24.12 -33.03 7.90
N GLU A 209 -23.61 -33.81 6.96
CA GLU A 209 -24.26 -35.08 6.57
C GLU A 209 -23.83 -36.32 7.39
N GLN A 210 -22.85 -36.21 8.29
CA GLN A 210 -22.39 -37.39 9.07
C GLN A 210 -23.14 -37.65 10.38
N ASP A 211 -24.04 -36.77 10.83
CA ASP A 211 -24.74 -36.93 12.12
C ASP A 211 -26.22 -37.36 11.99
N LYS A 212 -26.63 -37.88 10.83
CA LYS A 212 -27.97 -38.48 10.64
C LYS A 212 -27.97 -39.97 10.31
N ALA A 213 -26.84 -40.65 10.46
CA ALA A 213 -26.74 -42.09 10.25
C ALA A 213 -25.95 -42.77 11.37
N LEU A 214 -26.47 -42.70 12.61
CA LEU A 214 -26.18 -43.66 13.68
C LEU A 214 -27.44 -43.87 14.53
#